data_AF-A0A2H0EEH8-F1
#
_entry.id   AF-A0A2H0EEH8-F1
#
_cell.length_a   1.000
_cell.length_b   1.000
_cell.length_c   1.000
_cell.angle_alpha   90.00
_cell.angle_beta   90.00
_cell.angle_gamma   90.00
#
_symmetry.space_group_name_H-M   'P 1'
#
loop_
_entity.id
_entity.type
_entity.pdbx_description
1 polymer ?
#
loop_
_entity_poly.entity_id
_entity_poly.type
_entity_poly.pdbx_seq_one_letter_code
_entity_poly.pdbx_strand_id
1 'polypeptide(L)'
;MRCRNEAERYAPEELLNIIKNTFKKLGRVPARRELLKGVDKACVRFFGSWNNAITTAGFQPNRSHNQRMYKRVFTKAIDGHLCDSVSELLIDNWLYKNNILHERDVYYPKTHHKADWKIFAKNKEIFVEYFGLANDSPRYDRAIKEKKKLCGKHKISLISIYPQDLYPKKFFEDNLKEKFKRVI
;
A
#
# COMPACT_ATOMS: atom_id res chain seq x y z
N MET A 1 -4.49 -37.58 -17.66
CA MET A 1 -4.88 -36.19 -17.97
C MET A 1 -3.62 -35.32 -17.87
N ARG A 2 -3.02 -34.89 -18.99
CA ARG A 2 -1.77 -34.10 -18.99
C ARG A 2 -2.09 -32.66 -18.58
N CYS A 3 -1.75 -32.27 -17.35
CA CYS A 3 -1.70 -30.87 -16.96
C CYS A 3 -0.57 -30.17 -17.73
N ARG A 4 -0.82 -29.75 -18.97
CA ARG A 4 0.11 -28.85 -19.69
C ARG A 4 0.34 -27.64 -18.81
N ASN A 5 1.60 -27.35 -18.47
CA ASN A 5 1.97 -26.21 -17.67
C ASN A 5 1.45 -24.95 -18.41
N GLU A 6 0.55 -24.17 -17.81
CA GLU A 6 -0.13 -23.04 -18.51
C GLU A 6 0.87 -22.07 -19.16
N ALA A 7 2.09 -22.00 -18.63
CA ALA A 7 3.19 -21.21 -19.18
C ALA A 7 3.69 -21.72 -20.56
N GLU A 8 3.65 -23.02 -20.86
CA GLU A 8 4.14 -23.63 -22.13
C GLU A 8 3.34 -23.21 -23.36
N ARG A 9 2.20 -22.53 -23.19
CA ARG A 9 1.31 -22.16 -24.29
C ARG A 9 1.68 -20.85 -24.99
N TYR A 10 2.58 -20.06 -24.43
CA TYR A 10 2.87 -18.72 -24.92
C TYR A 10 4.19 -18.65 -25.68
N ALA A 11 4.20 -17.90 -26.78
CA ALA A 11 5.42 -17.44 -27.43
C ALA A 11 5.89 -16.08 -26.83
N PRO A 12 7.20 -15.74 -26.90
CA PRO A 12 7.72 -14.47 -26.39
C PRO A 12 6.99 -13.23 -26.96
N GLU A 13 6.70 -13.20 -28.26
CA GLU A 13 6.07 -12.08 -28.94
C GLU A 13 4.62 -11.89 -28.48
N GLU A 14 3.90 -13.00 -28.25
CA GLU A 14 2.54 -12.98 -27.70
C GLU A 14 2.52 -12.37 -26.30
N LEU A 15 3.51 -12.71 -25.45
CA LEU A 15 3.62 -12.14 -24.10
C LEU A 15 3.84 -10.62 -24.14
N LEU A 16 4.71 -10.14 -25.02
CA LEU A 16 4.94 -8.71 -25.20
C LEU A 16 3.67 -8.00 -25.69
N ASN A 17 2.92 -8.61 -26.62
CA ASN A 17 1.65 -8.08 -27.09
C ASN A 17 0.58 -8.05 -26.00
N ILE A 18 0.50 -9.08 -25.16
CA ILE A 18 -0.39 -9.09 -23.98
C ILE A 18 -0.05 -7.92 -23.05
N ILE A 19 1.23 -7.69 -22.74
CA ILE A 19 1.67 -6.58 -21.89
C ILE A 19 1.28 -5.23 -22.52
N LYS A 20 1.61 -5.00 -23.79
CA LYS A 20 1.31 -3.75 -24.52
C LYS A 20 -0.19 -3.46 -24.62
N ASN A 21 -1.00 -4.47 -24.94
CA ASN A 21 -2.44 -4.33 -25.03
C ASN A 21 -3.07 -4.05 -23.66
N THR A 22 -2.58 -4.69 -22.61
CA THR A 22 -3.05 -4.42 -21.25
C THR A 22 -2.64 -3.02 -20.79
N PHE A 23 -1.42 -2.57 -21.14
CA PHE A 23 -0.99 -1.20 -20.90
C PHE A 23 -1.95 -0.19 -21.54
N LYS A 24 -2.32 -0.37 -22.83
CA LYS A 24 -3.28 0.49 -23.52
C LYS A 24 -4.63 0.55 -22.82
N LYS A 25 -5.13 -0.60 -22.34
CA LYS A 25 -6.42 -0.68 -21.62
C LYS A 25 -6.38 -0.01 -20.24
N LEU A 26 -5.26 -0.13 -19.52
CA LEU A 26 -5.13 0.38 -18.15
C LEU A 26 -4.57 1.81 -18.07
N GLY A 27 -3.94 2.31 -19.14
CA GLY A 27 -3.18 3.55 -19.14
C GLY A 27 -1.91 3.52 -18.28
N ARG A 28 -1.43 2.32 -17.90
CA ARG A 28 -0.24 2.11 -17.05
C ARG A 28 0.31 0.70 -17.18
N VAL A 29 1.49 0.47 -16.63
CA VAL A 29 2.12 -0.86 -16.56
C VAL A 29 1.26 -1.83 -15.73
N PRO A 30 0.91 -3.02 -16.28
CA PRO A 30 0.11 -4.01 -15.56
C PRO A 30 0.90 -4.65 -14.41
N ALA A 31 0.20 -5.01 -13.34
CA ALA A 31 0.72 -5.91 -12.31
C ALA A 31 0.56 -7.37 -12.75
N ARG A 32 1.44 -8.27 -12.26
CA ARG A 32 1.41 -9.71 -12.59
C ARG A 32 0.02 -10.34 -12.44
N ARG A 33 -0.71 -9.96 -11.38
CA ARG A 33 -2.03 -10.49 -11.03
C ARG A 33 -3.17 -9.97 -11.92
N GLU A 34 -2.91 -8.94 -12.73
CA GLU A 34 -3.90 -8.34 -13.64
C GLU A 34 -3.91 -9.05 -15.01
N LEU A 35 -3.00 -9.99 -15.25
CA LEU A 35 -2.93 -10.77 -16.48
C LEU A 35 -3.49 -12.19 -16.30
N LEU A 36 -3.75 -12.84 -17.44
CA LEU A 36 -4.17 -14.24 -17.48
C LEU A 36 -3.17 -15.14 -16.75
N LYS A 37 -3.71 -16.17 -16.09
CA LYS A 37 -2.92 -17.14 -15.34
C LYS A 37 -1.86 -17.78 -16.24
N GLY A 38 -0.63 -17.86 -15.74
CA GLY A 38 0.51 -18.44 -16.45
C GLY A 38 1.31 -17.45 -17.30
N VAL A 39 0.78 -16.27 -17.62
CA VAL A 39 1.53 -15.22 -18.36
C VAL A 39 2.74 -14.75 -17.56
N ASP A 40 2.58 -14.54 -16.25
CA ASP A 40 3.66 -14.13 -15.36
C ASP A 40 4.80 -15.17 -15.33
N LYS A 41 4.46 -16.46 -15.24
CA LYS A 41 5.42 -17.57 -15.28
C LYS A 41 6.11 -17.68 -16.64
N ALA A 42 5.37 -17.53 -17.74
CA ALA A 42 5.92 -17.54 -19.08
C ALA A 42 6.87 -16.35 -19.30
N CYS A 43 6.52 -15.16 -18.79
CA CYS A 43 7.41 -14.00 -18.82
C CYS A 43 8.72 -14.25 -18.04
N VAL A 44 8.65 -14.86 -16.86
CA VAL A 44 9.87 -15.23 -16.11
C VAL A 44 10.69 -16.24 -16.89
N ARG A 45 10.07 -17.23 -17.54
CA ARG A 45 10.77 -18.24 -18.34
C ARG A 45 11.53 -17.64 -19.52
N PHE A 46 10.90 -16.77 -20.31
CA PHE A 46 11.52 -16.24 -21.53
C PHE A 46 12.40 -15.01 -21.31
N PHE A 47 12.07 -14.15 -20.34
CA PHE A 47 12.78 -12.89 -20.13
C PHE A 47 13.62 -12.90 -18.83
N GLY A 48 13.64 -14.01 -18.10
CA GLY A 48 14.35 -14.18 -16.82
C GLY A 48 13.65 -13.54 -15.62
N SER A 49 12.93 -12.43 -15.83
CA SER A 49 12.10 -11.81 -14.79
C SER A 49 10.91 -11.06 -15.38
N TRP A 50 9.89 -10.82 -14.55
CA TRP A 50 8.77 -9.95 -14.93
C TRP A 50 9.23 -8.54 -15.31
N ASN A 51 10.19 -7.97 -14.58
CA ASN A 51 10.67 -6.62 -14.86
C ASN A 51 11.39 -6.58 -16.21
N ASN A 52 12.18 -7.61 -16.53
CA ASN A 52 12.80 -7.73 -17.85
C ASN A 52 11.76 -7.83 -18.97
N ALA A 53 10.66 -8.57 -18.75
CA ALA A 53 9.56 -8.64 -19.71
C ALA A 53 8.90 -7.27 -19.94
N ILE A 54 8.69 -6.49 -18.87
CA ILE A 54 8.17 -5.11 -18.96
C ILE A 54 9.14 -4.19 -19.70
N THR A 55 10.44 -4.25 -19.37
CA THR A 55 11.49 -3.49 -20.07
C THR A 55 11.56 -3.86 -21.55
N THR A 56 11.53 -5.16 -21.88
CA THR A 56 11.53 -5.67 -23.27
C THR A 56 10.27 -5.22 -24.03
N ALA A 57 9.14 -5.09 -23.35
CA ALA A 57 7.91 -4.55 -23.92
C ALA A 57 7.97 -3.02 -24.16
N GLY A 58 9.06 -2.35 -23.76
CA GLY A 58 9.28 -0.92 -23.96
C GLY A 58 8.77 -0.04 -22.82
N PHE A 59 8.57 -0.60 -21.62
CA PHE A 59 8.03 0.14 -20.48
C PHE A 59 8.98 0.14 -19.28
N GLN A 60 8.85 1.14 -18.41
CA GLN A 60 9.57 1.19 -17.14
C GLN A 60 8.88 0.26 -16.12
N PRO A 61 9.59 -0.72 -15.52
CA PRO A 61 9.00 -1.60 -14.51
C PRO A 61 8.50 -0.84 -13.27
N ASN A 62 7.45 -1.37 -12.63
CA ASN A 62 7.03 -0.89 -11.32
C ASN A 62 8.17 -1.07 -10.31
N ARG A 63 8.43 -0.06 -9.47
CA ARG A 63 9.50 -0.08 -8.46
C ARG A 63 9.44 -1.36 -7.62
N SER A 64 10.59 -1.95 -7.39
CA SER A 64 10.69 -3.11 -6.50
C SER A 64 10.59 -2.67 -5.03
N HIS A 65 10.27 -3.62 -4.14
CA HIS A 65 10.21 -3.36 -2.69
C HIS A 65 11.53 -2.80 -2.13
N ASN A 66 12.67 -3.16 -2.75
CA ASN A 66 14.00 -2.72 -2.33
C ASN A 66 14.31 -1.27 -2.72
N GLN A 67 13.54 -0.68 -3.63
CA GLN A 67 13.69 0.71 -4.08
C GLN A 67 12.74 1.67 -3.35
N ARG A 68 11.99 1.20 -2.34
CA ARG A 68 11.12 2.07 -1.56
C ARG A 68 11.97 3.08 -0.78
N MET A 69 11.49 4.31 -0.71
CA MET A 69 12.11 5.36 0.11
C MET A 69 12.19 4.97 1.59
N TYR A 70 11.21 4.19 2.07
CA TYR A 70 11.13 3.74 3.46
C TYR A 70 11.44 2.25 3.57
N LYS A 71 12.46 1.92 4.36
CA LYS A 71 12.82 0.55 4.70
C LYS A 71 11.92 0.05 5.82
N ARG A 72 11.51 -1.22 5.72
CA ARG A 72 10.83 -1.92 6.82
C ARG A 72 11.78 -2.13 7.97
N VAL A 73 11.26 -1.91 9.17
CA VAL A 73 11.97 -2.15 10.43
C VAL A 73 10.95 -2.79 11.37
N PHE A 74 11.25 -3.97 11.90
CA PHE A 74 10.44 -4.56 12.96
C PHE A 74 10.86 -3.96 14.29
N THR A 75 9.99 -3.16 14.89
CA THR A 75 10.27 -2.44 16.14
C THR A 75 9.04 -2.42 17.04
N LYS A 76 9.23 -2.04 18.30
CA LYS A 76 8.19 -2.06 19.34
C LYS A 76 8.02 -0.65 19.90
N ALA A 77 6.78 -0.17 19.93
CA ALA A 77 6.39 1.09 20.53
C ALA A 77 6.44 1.04 22.06
N ILE A 78 6.36 2.22 22.69
CA ILE A 78 6.50 2.39 24.14
C ILE A 78 5.40 1.63 24.90
N ASP A 79 4.19 1.57 24.36
CA ASP A 79 3.07 0.81 24.92
C ASP A 79 3.08 -0.68 24.56
N GLY A 80 4.02 -1.07 23.71
CA GLY A 80 4.31 -2.43 23.31
C GLY A 80 3.75 -2.86 21.97
N HIS A 81 3.09 -1.98 21.21
CA HIS A 81 2.65 -2.28 19.86
C HIS A 81 3.81 -2.59 18.91
N LEU A 82 3.66 -3.61 18.06
CA LEU A 82 4.64 -3.94 17.03
C LEU A 82 4.42 -3.05 15.81
N CYS A 83 5.50 -2.47 15.29
CA CYS A 83 5.49 -1.56 14.13
C CYS A 83 6.39 -2.11 13.01
N ASP A 84 5.95 -1.96 11.76
CA ASP A 84 6.67 -2.42 10.57
C ASP A 84 7.60 -1.34 9.95
N SER A 85 7.54 -0.13 10.51
CA SER A 85 8.37 1.02 10.12
C SER A 85 8.65 1.98 11.29
N VAL A 86 9.71 2.79 11.15
CA VAL A 86 10.02 3.88 12.09
C VAL A 86 8.91 4.93 12.12
N SER A 87 8.24 5.18 11.00
CA SER A 87 7.13 6.14 10.93
C SER A 87 5.93 5.66 11.73
N GLU A 88 5.58 4.37 11.64
CA GLU A 88 4.54 3.78 12.50
C GLU A 88 4.91 3.92 13.97
N LEU A 89 6.15 3.59 14.35
CA LEU A 89 6.66 3.75 15.71
C LEU A 89 6.51 5.20 16.22
N LEU A 90 6.79 6.19 15.38
CA LEU A 90 6.68 7.61 15.77
C LEU A 90 5.22 8.03 16.01
N ILE A 91 4.30 7.60 15.13
CA ILE A 91 2.87 7.92 15.27
C ILE A 91 2.29 7.21 16.50
N ASP A 92 2.58 5.92 16.66
CA ASP A 92 2.10 5.10 17.77
C ASP A 92 2.55 5.67 19.13
N ASN A 93 3.85 5.96 19.27
CA ASN A 93 4.39 6.63 20.45
C ASN A 93 3.76 8.01 20.70
N TRP A 94 3.42 8.75 19.63
CA TRP A 94 2.75 10.04 19.77
C TRP A 94 1.32 9.87 20.31
N LEU A 95 0.56 8.91 19.79
CA LEU A 95 -0.78 8.57 20.29
C LEU A 95 -0.72 8.22 21.78
N TYR A 96 0.21 7.33 22.16
CA TYR A 96 0.41 6.94 23.55
C TYR A 96 0.75 8.12 24.47
N LYS A 97 1.73 8.94 24.09
CA LYS A 97 2.16 10.11 24.90
C LYS A 97 1.08 11.17 25.06
N ASN A 98 0.15 11.27 24.12
CA ASN A 98 -0.99 12.18 24.18
C ASN A 98 -2.23 11.54 24.83
N ASN A 99 -2.09 10.39 25.50
CA ASN A 99 -3.16 9.64 26.16
C ASN A 99 -4.32 9.28 25.21
N ILE A 100 -4.02 9.04 23.93
CA ILE A 100 -5.01 8.60 22.94
C ILE A 100 -4.97 7.07 22.91
N LEU A 101 -5.97 6.45 23.53
CA LEU A 101 -6.14 4.99 23.48
C LEU A 101 -6.37 4.56 22.03
N HIS A 102 -5.57 3.60 21.58
CA HIS A 102 -5.59 3.13 20.21
C HIS A 102 -5.37 1.62 20.12
N GLU A 103 -6.00 1.00 19.13
CA GLU A 103 -5.83 -0.41 18.78
C GLU A 103 -5.20 -0.52 17.38
N ARG A 104 -4.39 -1.55 17.15
CA ARG A 104 -3.71 -1.77 15.88
C ARG A 104 -4.42 -2.78 14.96
N ASP A 105 -4.11 -2.67 13.67
CA ASP A 105 -4.41 -3.69 12.64
C ASP A 105 -5.90 -4.04 12.49
N VAL A 106 -6.78 -3.05 12.68
CA VAL A 106 -8.24 -3.23 12.68
C VAL A 106 -8.77 -3.38 11.25
N TYR A 107 -9.63 -4.38 11.02
CA TYR A 107 -10.19 -4.63 9.70
C TYR A 107 -11.21 -3.57 9.27
N TYR A 108 -11.09 -3.14 8.01
CA TYR A 108 -12.16 -2.40 7.34
C TYR A 108 -13.38 -3.32 7.13
N PRO A 109 -14.61 -2.81 7.33
CA PRO A 109 -15.82 -3.64 7.21
C PRO A 109 -15.90 -4.38 5.88
N LYS A 110 -16.15 -5.70 5.96
CA LYS A 110 -16.36 -6.59 4.79
C LYS A 110 -15.16 -6.66 3.83
N THR A 111 -13.94 -6.40 4.30
CA THR A 111 -12.70 -6.52 3.49
C THR A 111 -11.56 -7.14 4.29
N HIS A 112 -10.46 -7.46 3.60
CA HIS A 112 -9.20 -7.85 4.25
C HIS A 112 -8.23 -6.67 4.45
N HIS A 113 -8.64 -5.44 4.12
CA HIS A 113 -7.84 -4.26 4.42
C HIS A 113 -7.83 -4.01 5.92
N LYS A 114 -6.71 -3.53 6.44
CA LYS A 114 -6.54 -3.13 7.83
C LYS A 114 -6.16 -1.67 7.91
N ALA A 115 -6.73 -0.99 8.89
CA ALA A 115 -6.28 0.31 9.36
C ALA A 115 -5.07 0.12 10.27
N ASP A 116 -4.12 1.05 10.22
CA ASP A 116 -2.93 1.00 11.05
C ASP A 116 -3.32 1.15 12.52
N TRP A 117 -4.21 2.12 12.80
CA TRP A 117 -4.84 2.28 14.11
C TRP A 117 -6.34 2.55 14.04
N LYS A 118 -7.03 2.18 15.12
CA LYS A 118 -8.39 2.60 15.45
C LYS A 118 -8.35 3.32 16.80
N ILE A 119 -9.01 4.48 16.86
CA ILE A 119 -9.23 5.23 18.09
C ILE A 119 -10.73 5.45 18.31
N PHE A 120 -11.10 5.80 19.54
CA PHE A 120 -12.46 6.19 19.88
C PHE A 120 -12.48 7.62 20.44
N ALA A 121 -13.22 8.51 19.79
CA ALA A 121 -13.35 9.90 20.23
C ALA A 121 -14.76 10.43 19.90
N LYS A 122 -15.32 11.28 20.77
CA LYS A 122 -16.64 11.92 20.58
C LYS A 122 -17.74 10.90 20.24
N ASN A 123 -17.75 9.77 20.93
CA ASN A 123 -18.65 8.62 20.71
C ASN A 123 -18.64 8.05 19.29
N LYS A 124 -17.50 8.15 18.60
CA LYS A 124 -17.33 7.62 17.23
C LYS A 124 -16.03 6.83 17.11
N GLU A 125 -16.10 5.77 16.33
CA GLU A 125 -14.94 5.04 15.86
C GLU A 125 -14.24 5.82 14.74
N ILE A 126 -12.92 5.88 14.83
CA ILE A 126 -12.09 6.66 13.91
C ILE A 126 -10.88 5.83 13.54
N PHE A 127 -10.70 5.65 12.24
CA PHE A 127 -9.50 5.01 11.71
C PHE A 127 -8.41 6.05 11.52
N VAL A 128 -7.18 5.64 11.78
CA VAL A 128 -5.97 6.41 11.51
C VAL A 128 -5.10 5.58 10.57
N GLU A 129 -4.67 6.19 9.49
CA GLU A 129 -3.82 5.57 8.48
C GLU A 129 -2.58 6.41 8.24
N TYR A 130 -1.43 5.75 8.19
CA TYR A 130 -0.21 6.30 7.66
C TYR A 130 0.01 5.85 6.22
N PHE A 131 -0.27 6.75 5.28
CA PHE A 131 -0.05 6.53 3.86
C PHE A 131 1.39 6.82 3.45
N GLY A 132 2.35 6.12 4.06
CA GLY A 132 3.79 6.32 3.85
C GLY A 132 4.29 6.10 2.42
N LEU A 133 3.52 5.43 1.58
CA LEU A 133 3.82 5.17 0.16
C LEU A 133 2.92 5.97 -0.80
N ALA A 134 2.23 7.01 -0.30
CA ALA A 134 1.48 7.92 -1.15
C ALA A 134 2.38 8.51 -2.24
N ASN A 135 1.89 8.51 -3.48
CA ASN A 135 2.60 8.95 -4.68
C ASN A 135 3.85 8.12 -5.05
N ASP A 136 4.16 7.03 -4.34
CA ASP A 136 5.29 6.15 -4.70
C ASP A 136 4.96 5.27 -5.92
N SER A 137 3.71 4.83 -6.04
CA SER A 137 3.22 4.16 -7.25
C SER A 137 1.70 4.27 -7.42
N PRO A 138 1.18 4.18 -8.67
CA PRO A 138 -0.25 4.17 -8.94
C PRO A 138 -1.02 3.05 -8.23
N ARG A 139 -0.35 1.97 -7.82
CA ARG A 139 -0.96 0.91 -7.03
C ARG A 139 -1.27 1.38 -5.61
N TYR A 140 -0.34 2.08 -4.96
CA TYR A 140 -0.56 2.60 -3.61
C TYR A 140 -1.66 3.66 -3.60
N ASP A 141 -1.64 4.57 -4.57
CA ASP A 141 -2.66 5.62 -4.65
C ASP A 141 -4.07 5.05 -4.87
N ARG A 142 -4.19 3.94 -5.61
CA ARG A 142 -5.46 3.19 -5.72
C ARG A 142 -5.91 2.61 -4.38
N ALA A 143 -5.00 1.99 -3.62
CA ALA A 143 -5.34 1.44 -2.31
C ALA A 143 -5.78 2.54 -1.32
N ILE A 144 -5.12 3.70 -1.34
CA ILE A 144 -5.52 4.88 -0.54
C ILE A 144 -6.93 5.33 -0.93
N LYS A 145 -7.22 5.47 -2.23
CA LYS A 145 -8.56 5.86 -2.73
C LYS A 145 -9.64 4.85 -2.32
N GLU A 146 -9.33 3.55 -2.39
CA GLU A 146 -10.24 2.48 -1.99
C GLU A 146 -10.55 2.55 -0.50
N LYS A 147 -9.53 2.66 0.37
CA LYS A 147 -9.69 2.83 1.82
C LYS A 147 -10.55 4.05 2.17
N LYS A 148 -10.29 5.21 1.55
CA LYS A 148 -11.12 6.42 1.72
C LYS A 148 -12.58 6.19 1.31
N LYS A 149 -12.82 5.49 0.20
CA LYS A 149 -14.16 5.14 -0.26
C LYS A 149 -14.86 4.18 0.72
N LEU A 150 -14.15 3.22 1.29
CA LEU A 150 -14.67 2.30 2.30
C LEU A 150 -15.10 3.07 3.56
N CYS A 151 -14.27 3.99 4.07
CA CYS A 151 -14.63 4.86 5.18
C CYS A 151 -15.90 5.66 4.89
N GLY A 152 -15.98 6.31 3.73
CA GLY A 152 -17.18 7.06 3.32
C GLY A 152 -18.44 6.18 3.24
N LYS A 153 -18.33 4.99 2.65
CA LYS A 153 -19.44 4.02 2.53
C LYS A 153 -19.94 3.55 3.89
N HIS A 154 -19.04 3.35 4.85
CA HIS A 154 -19.35 2.81 6.18
C HIS A 154 -19.52 3.88 7.25
N LYS A 155 -19.47 5.18 6.88
CA LYS A 155 -19.54 6.33 7.80
C LYS A 155 -18.48 6.30 8.90
N ILE A 156 -17.30 5.75 8.60
CA ILE A 156 -16.14 5.72 9.50
C ILE A 156 -15.32 6.98 9.25
N SER A 157 -14.99 7.71 10.31
CA SER A 157 -14.07 8.85 10.23
C SER A 157 -12.65 8.36 9.96
N LEU A 158 -11.91 9.03 9.09
CA LEU A 158 -10.55 8.64 8.74
C LEU A 158 -9.58 9.82 8.91
N ILE A 159 -8.60 9.67 9.78
CA ILE A 159 -7.42 10.54 9.86
C ILE A 159 -6.36 9.98 8.93
N SER A 160 -6.01 10.76 7.90
CA SER A 160 -4.95 10.41 6.94
C SER A 160 -3.65 11.15 7.29
N ILE A 161 -2.63 10.40 7.67
CA ILE A 161 -1.26 10.87 7.92
C ILE A 161 -0.41 10.51 6.71
N TYR A 162 0.43 11.44 6.27
CA TYR A 162 1.32 11.29 5.12
C TYR A 162 2.77 11.61 5.52
N PRO A 163 3.77 11.25 4.69
CA PRO A 163 5.16 11.55 4.99
C PRO A 163 5.45 13.00 5.35
N GLN A 164 4.82 13.98 4.68
CA GLN A 164 4.99 15.40 4.99
C GLN A 164 4.43 15.82 6.36
N ASP A 165 3.53 15.02 6.95
CA ASP A 165 3.05 15.27 8.31
C ASP A 165 4.12 14.86 9.33
N LEU A 166 5.00 13.91 8.99
CA LEU A 166 6.08 13.41 9.85
C LEU A 166 7.43 14.09 9.62
N TYR A 167 7.71 14.51 8.38
CA TYR A 167 9.02 14.96 7.95
C TYR A 167 8.98 16.38 7.34
N PRO A 168 9.93 17.27 7.71
CA PRO A 168 11.02 17.04 8.65
C PRO A 168 10.54 16.92 10.10
N LYS A 169 11.22 16.08 10.90
CA LYS A 169 10.79 15.66 12.26
C LYS A 169 10.49 16.83 13.21
N LYS A 170 11.12 17.99 13.00
CA LYS A 170 10.89 19.19 13.82
C LYS A 170 9.43 19.67 13.84
N PHE A 171 8.65 19.39 12.81
CA PHE A 171 7.24 19.82 12.72
C PHE A 171 6.24 18.71 13.04
N PHE A 172 6.72 17.49 13.31
CA PHE A 172 5.84 16.32 13.38
C PHE A 172 4.81 16.44 14.51
N GLU A 173 5.22 16.93 15.68
CA GLU A 173 4.35 17.11 16.85
C GLU A 173 3.18 18.05 16.53
N ASP A 174 3.47 19.22 15.96
CA ASP A 174 2.47 20.23 15.63
C ASP A 174 1.55 19.78 14.50
N ASN A 175 2.10 19.10 13.48
CA ASN A 175 1.33 18.54 12.38
C ASN A 175 0.33 17.50 12.87
N LEU A 176 0.75 16.57 13.74
CA LEU A 176 -0.15 15.58 14.31
C LEU A 176 -1.20 16.22 15.22
N LYS A 177 -0.82 17.19 16.07
CA LYS A 177 -1.80 17.95 16.85
C LYS A 177 -2.88 18.57 15.97
N GLU A 178 -2.51 19.24 14.87
CA GLU A 178 -3.48 19.84 13.95
C GLU A 178 -4.35 18.81 13.23
N LYS A 179 -3.81 17.64 12.86
CA LYS A 179 -4.60 16.54 12.25
C LYS A 179 -5.67 16.01 13.20
N PHE A 180 -5.35 15.93 14.48
CA PHE A 180 -6.23 15.37 15.49
C PHE A 180 -7.15 16.43 16.13
N LYS A 181 -6.83 17.72 16.04
CA LYS A 181 -7.55 18.85 16.66
C LYS A 181 -9.06 18.88 16.47
N ARG A 182 -9.56 18.45 15.30
CA ARG A 182 -11.01 18.44 15.00
C ARG A 182 -11.71 17.17 15.46
N VAL A 183 -10.93 16.16 15.82
CA VAL A 183 -11.35 14.79 16.04
C VAL A 183 -11.43 14.46 17.52
N ILE A 184 -10.33 14.69 18.24
CA ILE A 184 -10.29 14.65 19.70
C ILE A 184 -10.86 15.92 20.31
#